data_AF-A0A955T442-F1
#
_entry.id   AF-A0A955T442-F1
#
_cell.length_a   1.000
_cell.length_b   1.000
_cell.length_c   1.000
_cell.angle_alpha   90.00
_cell.angle_beta   90.00
_cell.angle_gamma   90.00
#
_symmetry.space_group_name_H-M   'P 1'
#
loop_
_entity.id
_entity.type
_entity.pdbx_description
1 polymer ?
#
loop_
_entity_poly.entity_id
_entity_poly.type
_entity_poly.pdbx_seq_one_letter_code
_entity_poly.pdbx_strand_id
1 'polypeptide(L)'
;MSHRILSFNLIAILFVHSTSFGSAYDEAKENAAMAREALIRSRHTLHAYLDRRDPVTGLLPRSGQHPAWYVRDSAADLYPFLVLAARFVEPSVYENEMHEILRREIQQSTRLGWLSDNVAAGGGFEDPEIDLDRLIFGSSEYAKDGLLPLSERLGRTAWLDRMVHITDDILSHAPYETRFGKIPSLGSEVNGEMLQVLTRLAYLTHDPRYIDQAITITRFYFEEVIPKSNGLPPQTWNLAEEKPELGYFNLA
;
A
#
# COMPACT_ATOMS: atom_id res chain seq x y z
N MET A 1 -61.22 -20.68 40.56
CA MET A 1 -59.80 -20.76 40.16
C MET A 1 -59.68 -21.78 39.05
N SER A 2 -59.55 -21.33 37.80
CA SER A 2 -59.11 -22.21 36.70
C SER A 2 -58.51 -21.37 35.59
N HIS A 3 -57.34 -21.80 35.14
CA HIS A 3 -56.33 -21.02 34.46
C HIS A 3 -56.68 -20.78 32.97
N ARG A 4 -56.50 -19.53 32.52
CA ARG A 4 -56.40 -19.20 31.10
C ARG A 4 -55.02 -19.64 30.61
N ILE A 5 -54.96 -20.68 29.78
CA ILE A 5 -53.76 -21.02 29.02
C ILE A 5 -53.88 -20.34 27.67
N LEU A 6 -53.08 -19.29 27.46
CA LEU A 6 -52.92 -18.62 26.19
C LEU A 6 -51.93 -19.44 25.35
N SER A 7 -52.41 -20.14 24.33
CA SER A 7 -51.56 -20.85 23.36
C SER A 7 -50.96 -19.83 22.39
N PHE A 8 -49.71 -19.43 22.61
CA PHE A 8 -48.93 -18.69 21.61
C PHE A 8 -48.42 -19.68 20.55
N ASN A 9 -49.04 -19.69 19.37
CA ASN A 9 -48.45 -20.32 18.19
C ASN A 9 -47.38 -19.39 17.63
N LEU A 10 -46.11 -19.71 17.87
CA LEU A 10 -44.97 -19.07 17.22
C LEU A 10 -44.80 -19.70 15.83
N ILE A 11 -45.37 -19.08 14.80
CA ILE A 11 -45.05 -19.43 13.41
C ILE A 11 -43.72 -18.75 13.08
N ALA A 12 -42.63 -19.52 13.13
CA ALA A 12 -41.37 -19.10 12.55
C ALA A 12 -41.48 -19.18 11.02
N ILE A 13 -41.67 -18.02 10.37
CA ILE A 13 -41.55 -17.92 8.91
C ILE A 13 -40.05 -17.93 8.58
N LEU A 14 -39.53 -19.11 8.25
CA LEU A 14 -38.26 -19.24 7.54
C LEU A 14 -38.49 -18.71 6.12
N PHE A 15 -38.10 -17.47 5.85
CA PHE A 15 -37.97 -16.96 4.48
C PHE A 15 -36.78 -17.65 3.81
N VAL A 16 -37.02 -18.84 3.25
CA VAL A 16 -36.14 -19.39 2.22
C VAL A 16 -36.39 -18.55 0.97
N HIS A 17 -35.49 -17.60 0.68
CA HIS A 17 -35.42 -17.01 -0.66
C HIS A 17 -35.02 -18.12 -1.62
N SER A 18 -36.02 -18.72 -2.27
CA SER A 18 -35.80 -19.58 -3.41
C SER A 18 -35.48 -18.67 -4.59
N THR A 19 -34.22 -18.26 -4.73
CA THR A 19 -33.72 -17.75 -6.00
C THR A 19 -33.95 -18.85 -7.03
N SER A 20 -34.86 -18.61 -7.97
CA SER A 20 -35.08 -19.55 -9.07
C SER A 20 -33.77 -19.71 -9.84
N PHE A 21 -33.47 -20.92 -10.30
CA PHE A 21 -32.24 -21.16 -11.07
C PHE A 21 -32.14 -20.25 -12.31
N GLY A 22 -33.29 -19.88 -12.91
CA GLY A 22 -33.35 -18.94 -14.03
C GLY A 22 -32.88 -17.53 -13.65
N SER A 23 -33.34 -16.98 -12.53
CA SER A 23 -32.90 -15.66 -12.07
C SER A 23 -31.42 -15.64 -11.67
N ALA A 24 -30.91 -16.71 -11.05
CA ALA A 24 -29.50 -16.82 -10.70
C ALA A 24 -28.60 -16.97 -11.95
N TYR A 25 -29.09 -17.66 -12.99
CA TYR A 25 -28.37 -17.79 -14.25
C TYR A 25 -28.28 -16.46 -15.01
N ASP A 26 -29.38 -15.70 -15.07
CA ASP A 26 -29.39 -14.38 -15.72
C ASP A 26 -28.47 -13.39 -14.98
N GLU A 27 -28.50 -13.37 -13.64
CA GLU A 27 -27.57 -12.57 -12.84
C GLU A 27 -26.10 -12.98 -13.06
N ALA A 28 -25.81 -14.29 -13.09
CA ALA A 28 -24.48 -14.78 -13.39
C ALA A 28 -24.01 -14.35 -14.80
N LYS A 29 -24.91 -14.33 -15.78
CA LYS A 29 -24.62 -13.89 -17.15
C LYS A 29 -24.32 -12.39 -17.23
N GLU A 30 -25.08 -11.56 -16.53
CA GLU A 30 -24.82 -10.11 -16.44
C GLU A 30 -23.49 -9.82 -15.74
N ASN A 31 -23.25 -10.46 -14.59
CA ASN A 31 -21.99 -10.35 -13.86
C ASN A 31 -20.80 -10.83 -14.71
N ALA A 32 -20.95 -11.91 -15.48
CA ALA A 32 -19.92 -12.38 -16.39
C ALA A 32 -19.61 -11.37 -17.51
N ALA A 33 -20.62 -10.68 -18.05
CA ALA A 33 -20.42 -9.64 -19.04
C ALA A 33 -19.64 -8.44 -18.47
N MET A 34 -20.01 -7.99 -17.26
CA MET A 34 -19.31 -6.90 -16.57
C MET A 34 -17.87 -7.28 -16.20
N ALA A 35 -17.65 -8.49 -15.68
CA ALA A 35 -16.32 -8.99 -15.35
C ALA A 35 -15.44 -9.08 -16.60
N ARG A 36 -15.99 -9.58 -17.73
CA ARG A 36 -15.27 -9.63 -19.00
C ARG A 36 -14.83 -8.24 -19.46
N GLU A 37 -15.73 -7.26 -19.40
CA GLU A 37 -15.39 -5.88 -19.77
C GLU A 37 -14.29 -5.29 -18.88
N ALA A 38 -14.37 -5.53 -17.55
CA ALA A 38 -13.34 -5.09 -16.61
C ALA A 38 -11.97 -5.71 -16.91
N LEU A 39 -11.91 -7.00 -17.25
CA LEU A 39 -10.66 -7.69 -17.62
C LEU A 39 -10.10 -7.16 -18.96
N ILE A 40 -10.96 -6.89 -19.95
CA ILE A 40 -10.53 -6.30 -21.23
C ILE A 40 -9.92 -4.91 -21.00
N ARG A 41 -10.58 -4.05 -20.20
CA ARG A 41 -10.04 -2.72 -19.87
C ARG A 41 -8.74 -2.80 -19.09
N SER A 42 -8.64 -3.72 -18.13
CA SER A 42 -7.41 -3.95 -17.37
C SER A 42 -6.25 -4.34 -18.29
N ARG A 43 -6.51 -5.24 -19.26
CA ARG A 43 -5.54 -5.61 -20.28
C ARG A 43 -5.14 -4.42 -21.17
N HIS A 44 -6.08 -3.58 -21.58
CA HIS A 44 -5.77 -2.38 -22.37
C HIS A 44 -4.90 -1.39 -21.58
N THR A 45 -5.22 -1.14 -20.30
CA THR A 45 -4.42 -0.28 -19.43
C THR A 45 -3.01 -0.83 -19.24
N LEU A 46 -2.87 -2.14 -19.03
CA LEU A 46 -1.58 -2.82 -18.92
C LEU A 46 -0.70 -2.56 -20.14
N HIS A 47 -1.18 -2.84 -21.35
CA HIS A 47 -0.40 -2.64 -22.57
C HIS A 47 -0.13 -1.16 -22.85
N ALA A 48 -1.10 -0.28 -22.58
CA ALA A 48 -0.90 1.16 -22.72
C ALA A 48 0.30 1.67 -21.89
N TYR A 49 0.49 1.17 -20.67
CA TYR A 49 1.64 1.55 -19.85
C TYR A 49 2.93 0.83 -20.26
N LEU A 50 2.86 -0.45 -20.64
CA LEU A 50 4.03 -1.20 -21.13
C LEU A 50 4.65 -0.59 -22.39
N ASP A 51 3.82 -0.06 -23.29
CA ASP A 51 4.25 0.64 -24.51
C ASP A 51 4.93 1.99 -24.23
N ARG A 52 4.76 2.52 -23.01
CA ARG A 52 5.33 3.82 -22.59
C ARG A 52 6.56 3.66 -21.70
N ARG A 53 7.06 2.44 -21.52
CA ARG A 53 8.31 2.22 -20.76
C ARG A 53 9.43 3.05 -21.35
N ASP A 54 10.20 3.64 -20.47
CA ASP A 54 11.41 4.34 -20.87
C ASP A 54 12.38 3.33 -21.52
N PRO A 55 12.89 3.58 -22.73
CA PRO A 55 13.67 2.61 -23.47
C PRO A 55 15.08 2.37 -22.89
N VAL A 56 15.56 3.27 -22.01
CA VAL A 56 16.88 3.16 -21.38
C VAL A 56 16.76 2.41 -20.05
N THR A 57 15.84 2.84 -19.21
CA THR A 57 15.68 2.28 -17.86
C THR A 57 14.79 1.03 -17.85
N GLY A 58 13.86 0.91 -18.80
CA GLY A 58 12.81 -0.11 -18.77
C GLY A 58 11.72 0.16 -17.73
N LEU A 59 11.74 1.31 -17.05
CA LEU A 59 10.78 1.69 -16.02
C LEU A 59 9.54 2.35 -16.62
N LEU A 60 8.45 2.31 -15.84
CA LEU A 60 7.18 2.94 -16.21
C LEU A 60 7.21 4.44 -15.89
N PRO A 61 6.56 5.28 -16.70
CA PRO A 61 6.47 6.70 -16.40
C PRO A 61 5.49 6.94 -15.24
N ARG A 62 5.62 8.08 -14.56
CA ARG A 62 4.60 8.57 -13.60
C ARG A 62 3.26 8.80 -14.29
N SER A 63 3.28 9.35 -15.49
CA SER A 63 2.08 9.57 -16.31
C SER A 63 2.46 9.76 -17.78
N GLY A 64 1.48 9.84 -18.68
CA GLY A 64 1.74 10.11 -20.10
C GLY A 64 2.45 11.44 -20.39
N GLN A 65 2.48 12.39 -19.44
CA GLN A 65 3.18 13.68 -19.57
C GLN A 65 4.46 13.76 -18.73
N HIS A 66 4.68 12.82 -17.80
CA HIS A 66 5.80 12.82 -16.87
C HIS A 66 6.54 11.49 -17.02
N PRO A 67 7.60 11.44 -17.86
CA PRO A 67 8.24 10.19 -18.26
C PRO A 67 9.15 9.57 -17.18
N ALA A 68 9.48 10.32 -16.13
CA ALA A 68 10.28 9.83 -15.01
C ALA A 68 9.53 8.80 -14.16
N TRP A 69 10.26 7.90 -13.51
CA TRP A 69 9.75 6.95 -12.53
C TRP A 69 9.73 7.60 -11.15
N TYR A 70 8.54 7.75 -10.58
CA TYR A 70 8.36 8.32 -9.24
C TYR A 70 8.04 7.19 -8.27
N VAL A 71 8.74 7.10 -7.15
CA VAL A 71 8.54 5.98 -6.22
C VAL A 71 7.11 5.98 -5.67
N ARG A 72 6.66 7.12 -5.15
CA ARG A 72 5.30 7.26 -4.59
C ARG A 72 4.17 7.22 -5.62
N ASP A 73 4.46 7.29 -6.92
CA ASP A 73 3.41 7.33 -7.96
C ASP A 73 3.54 6.10 -8.90
N SER A 74 4.67 5.97 -9.61
CA SER A 74 4.94 4.83 -10.50
C SER A 74 5.11 3.53 -9.73
N ALA A 75 5.90 3.54 -8.64
CA ALA A 75 6.18 2.32 -7.88
C ALA A 75 5.02 1.94 -6.97
N ALA A 76 4.40 2.91 -6.28
CA ALA A 76 3.30 2.65 -5.35
C ALA A 76 1.95 2.46 -6.06
N ASP A 77 1.54 3.43 -6.90
CA ASP A 77 0.16 3.56 -7.37
C ASP A 77 -0.11 3.01 -8.77
N LEU A 78 0.93 2.58 -9.49
CA LEU A 78 0.80 2.12 -10.87
C LEU A 78 1.32 0.69 -11.05
N TYR A 79 2.64 0.50 -10.95
CA TYR A 79 3.31 -0.74 -11.31
C TYR A 79 2.69 -1.97 -10.63
N PRO A 80 2.41 -1.97 -9.31
CA PRO A 80 1.88 -3.14 -8.61
C PRO A 80 0.49 -3.54 -9.08
N PHE A 81 -0.35 -2.57 -9.45
CA PHE A 81 -1.66 -2.85 -10.01
C PHE A 81 -1.57 -3.41 -11.43
N LEU A 82 -0.55 -3.03 -12.20
CA LEU A 82 -0.24 -3.68 -13.48
C LEU A 82 0.27 -5.12 -13.30
N VAL A 83 1.05 -5.39 -12.25
CA VAL A 83 1.45 -6.76 -11.88
C VAL A 83 0.21 -7.62 -11.60
N LEU A 84 -0.73 -7.12 -10.77
CA LEU A 84 -1.99 -7.82 -10.52
C LEU A 84 -2.81 -8.01 -11.80
N ALA A 85 -2.94 -6.97 -12.62
CA ALA A 85 -3.66 -7.05 -13.89
C ALA A 85 -3.07 -8.15 -14.78
N ALA A 86 -1.75 -8.14 -15.00
CA ALA A 86 -1.04 -9.15 -15.77
C ALA A 86 -1.29 -10.56 -15.22
N ARG A 87 -1.27 -10.74 -13.90
CA ARG A 87 -1.51 -12.05 -13.26
C ARG A 87 -2.87 -12.65 -13.63
N PHE A 88 -3.89 -11.82 -13.83
CA PHE A 88 -5.25 -12.26 -14.16
C PHE A 88 -5.52 -12.34 -15.67
N VAL A 89 -4.98 -11.43 -16.47
CA VAL A 89 -5.36 -11.29 -17.89
C VAL A 89 -4.30 -11.80 -18.87
N GLU A 90 -3.04 -11.92 -18.45
CA GLU A 90 -1.93 -12.30 -19.31
C GLU A 90 -0.74 -12.89 -18.52
N PRO A 91 -0.82 -14.18 -18.11
CA PRO A 91 0.19 -14.80 -17.26
C PRO A 91 1.63 -14.74 -17.81
N SER A 92 1.81 -14.79 -19.12
CA SER A 92 3.14 -14.64 -19.72
C SER A 92 3.77 -13.28 -19.42
N VAL A 93 2.98 -12.21 -19.41
CA VAL A 93 3.44 -10.85 -19.06
C VAL A 93 3.79 -10.74 -17.58
N TYR A 94 3.02 -11.41 -16.73
CA TYR A 94 3.31 -11.49 -15.30
C TYR A 94 4.63 -12.22 -15.02
N GLU A 95 4.85 -13.39 -15.62
CA GLU A 95 6.05 -14.21 -15.37
C GLU A 95 7.33 -13.60 -15.96
N ASN A 96 7.22 -12.71 -16.95
CA ASN A 96 8.37 -12.11 -17.64
C ASN A 96 8.46 -10.60 -17.40
N GLU A 97 7.72 -9.79 -18.16
CA GLU A 97 7.86 -8.34 -18.21
C GLU A 97 7.67 -7.66 -16.85
N MET A 98 6.75 -8.16 -16.01
CA MET A 98 6.58 -7.62 -14.66
C MET A 98 7.82 -7.88 -13.80
N HIS A 99 8.34 -9.10 -13.78
CA HIS A 99 9.59 -9.41 -13.07
C HIS A 99 10.82 -8.66 -13.63
N GLU A 100 10.86 -8.38 -14.93
CA GLU A 100 11.87 -7.52 -15.54
C GLU A 100 11.79 -6.10 -14.97
N ILE A 101 10.60 -5.50 -14.90
CA ILE A 101 10.41 -4.16 -14.34
C ILE A 101 10.81 -4.14 -12.86
N LEU A 102 10.46 -5.15 -12.06
CA LEU A 102 10.91 -5.24 -10.66
C LEU A 102 12.43 -5.19 -10.55
N ARG A 103 13.13 -5.99 -11.36
CA ARG A 103 14.60 -6.04 -11.31
C ARG A 103 15.23 -4.72 -11.77
N ARG A 104 14.64 -4.07 -12.78
CA ARG A 104 15.08 -2.75 -13.26
C ARG A 104 14.82 -1.67 -12.22
N GLU A 105 13.69 -1.74 -11.52
CA GLU A 105 13.34 -0.85 -10.41
C GLU A 105 14.42 -0.97 -9.35
N ILE A 106 14.61 -2.17 -8.79
CA ILE A 106 15.62 -2.43 -7.76
C ILE A 106 16.99 -1.90 -8.17
N GLN A 107 17.43 -2.19 -9.40
CA GLN A 107 18.75 -1.79 -9.89
C GLN A 107 18.93 -0.27 -10.00
N GLN A 108 17.88 0.49 -10.31
CA GLN A 108 18.01 1.89 -10.70
C GLN A 108 17.44 2.88 -9.69
N SER A 109 16.41 2.49 -8.93
CA SER A 109 15.79 3.35 -7.93
C SER A 109 16.48 3.24 -6.57
N THR A 110 17.18 2.14 -6.28
CA THR A 110 17.77 1.92 -4.95
C THR A 110 18.91 2.90 -4.70
N ARG A 111 18.78 3.72 -3.64
CA ARG A 111 19.64 4.90 -3.39
C ARG A 111 20.43 4.83 -2.10
N LEU A 112 19.78 4.45 -0.99
CA LEU A 112 20.40 4.31 0.32
C LEU A 112 19.93 2.98 0.93
N GLY A 113 20.85 2.02 1.05
CA GLY A 113 20.46 0.64 1.36
C GLY A 113 19.55 0.10 0.26
N TRP A 114 18.30 -0.18 0.59
CA TRP A 114 17.19 -0.62 -0.25
C TRP A 114 16.12 0.45 -0.43
N LEU A 115 16.26 1.64 0.18
CA LEU A 115 15.34 2.75 -0.02
C LEU A 115 15.37 3.21 -1.47
N SER A 116 14.18 3.39 -2.05
CA SER A 116 14.01 3.82 -3.42
C SER A 116 13.98 5.35 -3.55
N ASP A 117 14.51 5.84 -4.65
CA ASP A 117 14.48 7.24 -5.08
C ASP A 117 13.95 7.32 -6.53
N ASN A 118 13.50 8.50 -6.93
CA ASN A 118 12.97 8.78 -8.26
C ASN A 118 14.07 8.63 -9.31
N VAL A 119 13.70 8.05 -10.45
CA VAL A 119 14.61 7.84 -11.59
C VAL A 119 14.15 8.74 -12.73
N ALA A 120 15.05 9.60 -13.20
CA ALA A 120 14.78 10.46 -14.35
C ALA A 120 14.56 9.63 -15.62
N ALA A 121 13.83 10.20 -16.59
CA ALA A 121 13.74 9.62 -17.93
C ALA A 121 15.15 9.55 -18.56
N GLY A 122 15.50 8.42 -19.16
CA GLY A 122 16.86 8.14 -19.61
C GLY A 122 17.83 7.65 -18.52
N GLY A 123 17.40 7.57 -17.26
CA GLY A 123 18.17 7.01 -16.15
C GLY A 123 18.88 8.04 -15.27
N GLY A 124 19.45 7.53 -14.17
CA GLY A 124 19.97 8.37 -13.09
C GLY A 124 18.87 8.88 -12.15
N PHE A 125 19.28 9.40 -10.99
CA PHE A 125 18.34 9.94 -10.02
C PHE A 125 17.84 11.32 -10.47
N GLU A 126 16.55 11.55 -10.27
CA GLU A 126 15.94 12.84 -10.60
C GLU A 126 16.48 13.96 -9.70
N ASP A 127 16.62 13.67 -8.41
CA ASP A 127 17.22 14.56 -7.44
C ASP A 127 18.71 14.20 -7.24
N PRO A 128 19.63 15.18 -7.37
CA PRO A 128 21.06 14.92 -7.26
C PRO A 128 21.48 14.58 -5.82
N GLU A 129 20.83 15.19 -4.84
CA GLU A 129 21.14 15.05 -3.42
C GLU A 129 20.19 14.05 -2.75
N ILE A 130 20.72 13.34 -1.75
CA ILE A 130 19.91 12.44 -0.93
C ILE A 130 19.09 13.26 0.06
N ASP A 131 17.77 13.07 0.03
CA ASP A 131 16.83 13.59 1.03
C ASP A 131 16.20 12.38 1.74
N LEU A 132 16.62 12.14 2.98
CA LEU A 132 16.21 10.94 3.70
C LEU A 132 14.70 10.89 3.97
N ASP A 133 14.07 12.03 4.26
CA ASP A 133 12.62 12.07 4.51
C ASP A 133 11.85 11.74 3.23
N ARG A 134 12.29 12.27 2.08
CA ARG A 134 11.71 11.97 0.77
C ARG A 134 11.89 10.50 0.39
N LEU A 135 13.08 9.93 0.63
CA LEU A 135 13.36 8.51 0.39
C LEU A 135 12.48 7.61 1.26
N ILE A 136 12.39 7.90 2.56
CA ILE A 136 11.54 7.13 3.48
C ILE A 136 10.08 7.26 3.06
N PHE A 137 9.59 8.47 2.77
CA PHE A 137 8.21 8.71 2.34
C PHE A 137 7.86 7.93 1.06
N GLY A 138 8.66 8.05 0.01
CA GLY A 138 8.42 7.30 -1.22
C GLY A 138 8.48 5.79 -1.00
N SER A 139 9.41 5.33 -0.17
CA SER A 139 9.59 3.91 0.13
C SER A 139 8.46 3.34 0.99
N SER A 140 7.92 4.10 1.94
CA SER A 140 6.77 3.69 2.75
C SER A 140 5.50 3.64 1.92
N GLU A 141 5.28 4.60 1.02
CA GLU A 141 4.20 4.59 0.02
C GLU A 141 4.31 3.35 -0.88
N TYR A 142 5.50 3.06 -1.38
CA TYR A 142 5.70 1.86 -2.20
C TYR A 142 5.45 0.57 -1.42
N ALA A 143 5.88 0.48 -0.16
CA ALA A 143 5.62 -0.67 0.69
C ALA A 143 4.11 -0.83 0.98
N LYS A 144 3.42 0.24 1.36
CA LYS A 144 2.02 0.22 1.80
C LYS A 144 1.02 0.14 0.66
N ASP A 145 1.09 1.01 -0.35
CA ASP A 145 0.09 1.05 -1.43
C ASP A 145 0.43 0.07 -2.54
N GLY A 146 1.72 -0.18 -2.74
CA GLY A 146 2.20 -1.01 -3.83
C GLY A 146 2.38 -2.48 -3.46
N LEU A 147 3.38 -2.75 -2.62
CA LEU A 147 3.87 -4.11 -2.39
C LEU A 147 3.00 -4.90 -1.41
N LEU A 148 2.33 -4.23 -0.47
CA LEU A 148 1.47 -4.89 0.50
C LEU A 148 0.23 -5.53 -0.16
N PRO A 149 -0.56 -4.84 -1.03
CA PRO A 149 -1.67 -5.47 -1.74
C PRO A 149 -1.25 -6.65 -2.61
N LEU A 150 -0.07 -6.55 -3.27
CA LEU A 150 0.51 -7.66 -4.02
C LEU A 150 0.77 -8.87 -3.11
N SER A 151 1.42 -8.62 -1.98
CA SER A 151 1.80 -9.67 -1.03
C SER A 151 0.59 -10.33 -0.39
N GLU A 152 -0.43 -9.55 -0.01
CA GLU A 152 -1.69 -10.09 0.53
C GLU A 152 -2.44 -10.93 -0.52
N ARG A 153 -2.38 -10.54 -1.80
CA ARG A 153 -3.11 -11.25 -2.86
C ARG A 153 -2.39 -12.47 -3.42
N LEU A 154 -1.07 -12.42 -3.52
CA LEU A 154 -0.22 -13.42 -4.20
C LEU A 154 0.60 -14.27 -3.24
N GLY A 155 0.73 -13.85 -1.97
CA GLY A 155 1.55 -14.52 -0.98
C GLY A 155 3.05 -14.23 -1.17
N ARG A 156 3.88 -15.22 -0.86
CA ARG A 156 5.34 -15.09 -0.92
C ARG A 156 5.82 -15.05 -2.37
N THR A 157 6.32 -13.89 -2.78
CA THR A 157 6.84 -13.60 -4.12
C THR A 157 8.03 -12.65 -3.99
N ALA A 158 8.74 -12.38 -5.10
CA ALA A 158 9.84 -11.42 -5.12
C ALA A 158 9.42 -9.99 -4.68
N TRP A 159 8.14 -9.64 -4.82
CA TRP A 159 7.60 -8.36 -4.34
C TRP A 159 7.48 -8.30 -2.82
N LEU A 160 7.19 -9.44 -2.16
CA LEU A 160 7.24 -9.51 -0.70
C LEU A 160 8.68 -9.34 -0.20
N ASP A 161 9.66 -9.98 -0.84
CA ASP A 161 11.07 -9.84 -0.48
C ASP A 161 11.52 -8.38 -0.65
N ARG A 162 11.07 -7.71 -1.73
CA ARG A 162 11.30 -6.27 -1.93
C ARG A 162 10.71 -5.43 -0.81
N MET A 163 9.48 -5.73 -0.37
CA MET A 163 8.82 -5.01 0.74
C MET A 163 9.56 -5.19 2.05
N VAL A 164 10.03 -6.40 2.34
CA VAL A 164 10.85 -6.70 3.52
C VAL A 164 12.13 -5.88 3.52
N HIS A 165 12.88 -5.89 2.41
CA HIS A 165 14.12 -5.12 2.30
C HIS A 165 13.91 -3.61 2.47
N ILE A 166 12.88 -3.05 1.82
CA ILE A 166 12.52 -1.63 1.99
C ILE A 166 12.18 -1.34 3.45
N THR A 167 11.33 -2.18 4.06
CA THR A 167 10.88 -1.98 5.44
C THR A 167 12.04 -2.02 6.42
N ASP A 168 12.92 -3.02 6.33
CA ASP A 168 14.08 -3.16 7.20
C ASP A 168 15.00 -1.93 7.14
N ASP A 169 15.16 -1.33 5.96
CA ASP A 169 15.98 -0.14 5.79
C ASP A 169 15.29 1.15 6.21
N ILE A 170 13.95 1.26 6.09
CA ILE A 170 13.20 2.34 6.74
C ILE A 170 13.44 2.31 8.25
N LEU A 171 13.41 1.13 8.87
CA LEU A 171 13.63 1.00 10.31
C LEU A 171 15.08 1.32 10.70
N SER A 172 16.04 0.83 9.91
CA SER A 172 17.47 1.05 10.16
C SER A 172 17.88 2.51 9.98
N HIS A 173 17.21 3.25 9.10
CA HIS A 173 17.48 4.65 8.81
C HIS A 173 16.52 5.64 9.48
N ALA A 174 15.61 5.17 10.35
CA ALA A 174 14.66 6.02 11.09
C ALA A 174 15.40 7.20 11.77
N PRO A 175 15.16 8.46 11.37
CA PRO A 175 16.02 9.57 11.77
C PRO A 175 15.57 10.27 13.05
N TYR A 176 14.30 10.07 13.46
CA TYR A 176 13.70 10.84 14.54
C TYR A 176 13.74 10.10 15.87
N GLU A 177 14.54 10.61 16.81
CA GLU A 177 14.60 10.08 18.17
C GLU A 177 13.40 10.59 18.99
N THR A 178 12.67 9.68 19.63
CA THR A 178 11.61 10.01 20.60
C THR A 178 11.90 9.32 21.93
N ARG A 179 11.16 9.67 22.99
CA ARG A 179 11.26 8.96 24.27
C ARG A 179 10.85 7.48 24.22
N PHE A 180 10.28 7.02 23.10
CA PHE A 180 9.86 5.64 22.88
C PHE A 180 10.79 4.85 21.94
N GLY A 181 11.86 5.50 21.45
CA GLY A 181 12.76 5.00 20.43
C GLY A 181 12.62 5.76 19.11
N LYS A 182 13.40 5.34 18.12
CA LYS A 182 13.42 5.98 16.80
C LYS A 182 12.15 5.70 16.00
N ILE A 183 11.65 6.71 15.31
CA ILE A 183 10.51 6.59 14.39
C ILE A 183 10.89 7.05 12.97
N PRO A 184 10.24 6.48 11.93
CA PRO A 184 10.55 6.81 10.53
C PRO A 184 10.28 8.26 10.13
N SER A 185 9.27 8.90 10.72
CA SER A 185 8.86 10.26 10.34
C SER A 185 8.24 11.03 11.48
N LEU A 186 8.23 12.36 11.37
CA LEU A 186 7.35 13.24 12.16
C LEU A 186 5.98 13.44 11.50
N GLY A 187 5.83 12.99 10.26
CA GLY A 187 4.57 12.97 9.53
C GLY A 187 3.67 11.82 9.96
N SER A 188 2.37 12.07 10.11
CA SER A 188 1.40 11.01 10.42
C SER A 188 1.18 10.02 9.30
N GLU A 189 1.39 10.46 8.05
CA GLU A 189 1.27 9.62 6.86
C GLU A 189 2.22 8.43 6.95
N VAL A 190 3.54 8.64 6.83
CA VAL A 190 4.57 7.59 6.89
C VAL A 190 4.37 6.67 8.09
N ASN A 191 4.18 7.21 9.28
CA ASN A 191 4.01 6.38 10.47
C ASN A 191 2.75 5.50 10.39
N GLY A 192 1.65 6.03 9.85
CA GLY A 192 0.44 5.27 9.57
C GLY A 192 0.64 4.18 8.51
N GLU A 193 1.43 4.46 7.47
CA GLU A 193 1.82 3.46 6.48
C GLU A 193 2.61 2.31 7.11
N MET A 194 3.60 2.66 7.93
CA MET A 194 4.45 1.70 8.60
C MET A 194 3.65 0.86 9.60
N LEU A 195 2.68 1.41 10.33
CA LEU A 195 1.79 0.60 11.18
C LEU A 195 1.01 -0.46 10.39
N GLN A 196 0.60 -0.15 9.15
CA GLN A 196 -0.06 -1.13 8.29
C GLN A 196 0.91 -2.20 7.80
N VAL A 197 2.09 -1.82 7.31
CA VAL A 197 3.10 -2.75 6.76
C VAL A 197 3.69 -3.64 7.86
N LEU A 198 4.13 -3.05 8.98
CA LEU A 198 4.80 -3.75 10.09
C LEU A 198 3.91 -4.83 10.70
N THR A 199 2.62 -4.57 10.87
CA THR A 199 1.69 -5.55 11.44
C THR A 199 1.52 -6.78 10.54
N ARG A 200 1.51 -6.60 9.21
CA ARG A 200 1.48 -7.73 8.27
C ARG A 200 2.80 -8.47 8.22
N LEU A 201 3.93 -7.75 8.20
CA LEU A 201 5.24 -8.39 8.18
C LEU A 201 5.51 -9.17 9.48
N ALA A 202 5.11 -8.66 10.64
CA ALA A 202 5.20 -9.39 11.90
C ALA A 202 4.45 -10.74 11.83
N TYR A 203 3.25 -10.74 11.26
CA TYR A 203 2.48 -11.97 11.06
C TYR A 203 3.14 -12.91 10.05
N LEU A 204 3.57 -12.39 8.90
CA LEU A 204 4.10 -13.19 7.80
C LEU A 204 5.50 -13.76 8.07
N THR A 205 6.35 -13.03 8.79
CA THR A 205 7.76 -13.40 9.01
C THR A 205 8.02 -13.99 10.39
N HIS A 206 7.15 -13.72 11.36
CA HIS A 206 7.38 -13.99 12.78
C HIS A 206 8.64 -13.32 13.34
N ASP A 207 9.15 -12.28 12.68
CA ASP A 207 10.25 -11.47 13.19
C ASP A 207 9.74 -10.45 14.22
N PRO A 208 10.19 -10.53 15.49
CA PRO A 208 9.71 -9.63 16.54
C PRO A 208 10.08 -8.17 16.31
N ARG A 209 11.11 -7.87 15.50
CA ARG A 209 11.54 -6.49 15.23
C ARG A 209 10.39 -5.64 14.67
N TYR A 210 9.51 -6.23 13.86
CA TYR A 210 8.39 -5.50 13.26
C TYR A 210 7.32 -5.11 14.27
N ILE A 211 6.95 -6.02 15.19
CA ILE A 211 5.95 -5.71 16.22
C ILE A 211 6.52 -4.73 17.26
N ASP A 212 7.80 -4.86 17.60
CA ASP A 212 8.48 -3.94 18.51
C ASP A 212 8.47 -2.52 17.95
N GLN A 213 8.80 -2.33 16.67
CA GLN A 213 8.73 -1.04 16.03
C GLN A 213 7.30 -0.49 15.93
N ALA A 214 6.31 -1.34 15.61
CA ALA A 214 4.91 -0.92 15.58
C ALA A 214 4.43 -0.43 16.95
N ILE A 215 4.88 -1.07 18.03
CA ILE A 215 4.63 -0.62 19.41
C ILE A 215 5.30 0.73 19.67
N THR A 216 6.57 0.92 19.26
CA THR A 216 7.25 2.23 19.40
C THR A 216 6.48 3.35 18.73
N ILE A 217 6.05 3.18 17.48
CA ILE A 217 5.24 4.17 16.76
C ILE A 217 3.89 4.38 17.47
N THR A 218 3.21 3.30 17.87
CA THR A 218 1.92 3.38 18.55
C THR A 218 2.03 4.18 19.86
N ARG A 219 3.07 3.92 20.67
CA ARG A 219 3.29 4.63 21.93
C ARG A 219 3.55 6.11 21.70
N PHE A 220 4.33 6.46 20.69
CA PHE A 220 4.51 7.86 20.29
C PHE A 220 3.16 8.55 20.01
N TYR A 221 2.27 7.93 19.22
CA TYR A 221 0.97 8.53 18.95
C TYR A 221 0.04 8.58 20.17
N PHE A 222 -0.09 7.48 20.91
CA PHE A 222 -1.05 7.39 22.01
C PHE A 222 -0.62 8.15 23.27
N GLU A 223 0.67 8.16 23.58
CA GLU A 223 1.18 8.76 24.82
C GLU A 223 1.66 10.21 24.63
N GLU A 224 1.93 10.66 23.39
CA GLU A 224 2.45 12.00 23.11
C GLU A 224 1.58 12.83 22.16
N VAL A 225 1.33 12.32 20.95
CA VAL A 225 0.68 13.11 19.89
C VAL A 225 -0.81 13.34 20.18
N ILE A 226 -1.60 12.26 20.22
CA ILE A 226 -3.07 12.30 20.32
C ILE A 226 -3.57 13.11 21.53
N PRO A 227 -2.99 12.98 22.75
CA PRO A 227 -3.42 13.76 23.92
C PRO A 227 -3.23 15.28 23.74
N LYS A 228 -2.36 15.69 22.80
CA LYS A 228 -1.96 17.09 22.57
C LYS A 228 -2.44 17.63 21.22
N SER A 229 -3.23 16.86 20.47
CA SER A 229 -3.67 17.19 19.11
C SER A 229 -5.18 17.01 18.90
N ASN A 230 -5.98 17.35 19.92
CA ASN A 230 -7.45 17.24 19.88
C ASN A 230 -7.98 15.84 19.52
N GLY A 231 -7.21 14.79 19.84
CA GLY A 231 -7.61 13.41 19.58
C GLY A 231 -7.30 12.88 18.19
N LEU A 232 -6.64 13.66 17.32
CA LEU A 232 -6.31 13.25 15.94
C LEU A 232 -4.83 13.47 15.62
N PRO A 233 -4.14 12.55 14.93
CA PRO A 233 -2.79 12.80 14.44
C PRO A 233 -2.74 14.03 13.52
N PRO A 234 -1.86 15.03 13.76
CA PRO A 234 -1.65 16.12 12.83
C PRO A 234 -0.87 15.66 11.60
N GLN A 235 -0.82 16.47 10.55
CA GLN A 235 0.00 16.17 9.37
C GLN A 235 1.48 15.97 9.77
N THR A 236 2.01 16.91 10.56
CA THR A 236 3.39 16.87 11.07
C THR A 236 3.42 17.23 12.56
N TRP A 237 4.32 16.57 13.30
CA TRP A 237 4.56 16.81 14.72
C TRP A 237 5.86 17.58 14.95
N ASN A 238 5.83 18.63 15.78
CA ASN A 238 7.06 19.30 16.22
C ASN A 238 7.58 18.62 17.49
N LEU A 239 8.67 17.86 17.40
CA LEU A 239 9.24 17.18 18.56
C LEU A 239 9.77 18.14 19.64
N ALA A 240 10.35 19.27 19.25
CA ALA A 240 10.96 20.19 20.20
C ALA A 240 9.92 20.96 21.04
N GLU A 241 8.81 21.31 20.42
CA GLU A 241 7.72 22.05 21.05
C GLU A 241 6.60 21.14 21.57
N GLU A 242 6.68 19.83 21.29
CA GLU A 242 5.69 18.80 21.62
C GLU A 242 4.25 19.21 21.24
N LYS A 243 4.08 19.75 20.04
CA LYS A 243 2.79 20.22 19.52
C LYS A 243 2.68 19.96 18.02
N PRO A 244 1.47 19.97 17.44
CA PRO A 244 1.30 19.97 15.99
C PRO A 244 2.09 21.11 15.34
N GLU A 245 2.82 20.83 14.26
CA GLU A 245 3.30 21.91 13.41
C GLU A 245 2.11 22.63 12.78
N LEU A 246 2.13 23.96 12.78
CA LEU A 246 1.11 24.77 12.14
C LEU A 246 1.23 24.65 10.61
N GLY A 247 0.58 23.63 10.04
CA GLY A 247 0.34 23.45 8.61
C GLY A 247 -1.10 23.81 8.21
N TYR A 248 -1.34 24.01 6.90
CA TYR A 248 -2.48 24.67 6.22
C TYR A 248 -3.93 24.45 6.72
N PHE A 249 -4.21 23.51 7.62
CA PHE A 249 -5.55 23.26 8.16
C PHE A 249 -5.62 23.57 9.66
N ASN A 250 -5.62 24.85 9.98
CA ASN A 250 -6.19 25.32 11.24
C ASN A 250 -7.72 25.30 11.11
N LEU A 251 -8.36 24.23 11.56
CA LEU A 251 -9.73 24.35 12.04
C LEU A 251 -9.65 24.84 13.48
N ALA A 252 -9.83 26.15 13.63
CA ALA A 252 -10.11 26.81 14.90
C ALA A 252 -11.39 26.29 15.54
#